data_AF-A0A1S1UAZ1-F1
#
_entry.id   AF-A0A1S1UAZ1-F1
#
_cell.length_a   1.000
_cell.length_b   1.000
_cell.length_c   1.000
_cell.angle_alpha   90.00
_cell.angle_beta   90.00
_cell.angle_gamma   90.00
#
_symmetry.space_group_name_H-M   'P 1'
#
loop_
_entity.id
_entity.type
_entity.pdbx_description
1 polymer ?
#
loop_
_entity_poly.entity_id
_entity_poly.type
_entity_poly.pdbx_seq_one_letter_code
_entity_poly.pdbx_strand_id
1 'polypeptide(L)'
;MLAAMTVLASAAQAATWVDVGPASGFLIAGSTVTYSPSPAMQVKYYDDNLVPQSPAAIQGYINGVFGTSLGAAVSYCDNATSGCTAGTTAGLSGGVNSFTSAAAYDYLAIHFGKGELVFHWAAPVAAGTTFTVAGLPKDLSNYRAFISAVPEPETYAMLLAGLGMLGFLARRRQGE
;
A
#
# COMPACT_ATOMS: atom_id res chain seq x y z
N MET A 1 -47.12 -2.88 38.70
CA MET A 1 -46.58 -2.18 37.51
C MET A 1 -45.06 -2.22 37.63
N LEU A 2 -44.39 -3.09 36.85
CA LEU A 2 -42.93 -3.20 36.82
C LEU A 2 -42.51 -2.81 35.40
N ALA A 3 -41.89 -1.65 35.24
CA ALA A 3 -41.46 -1.13 33.94
C ALA A 3 -40.14 -1.78 33.55
N ALA A 4 -40.14 -2.60 32.49
CA ALA A 4 -38.92 -3.11 31.88
C ALA A 4 -38.28 -2.01 31.04
N MET A 5 -37.16 -1.45 31.50
CA MET A 5 -36.30 -0.59 30.69
C MET A 5 -35.39 -1.47 29.83
N THR A 6 -35.79 -1.70 28.59
CA THR A 6 -34.90 -2.22 27.54
C THR A 6 -33.85 -1.17 27.21
N VAL A 7 -32.62 -1.41 27.65
CA VAL A 7 -31.43 -0.68 27.20
C VAL A 7 -31.15 -1.12 25.76
N LEU A 8 -31.43 -0.24 24.80
CA LEU A 8 -30.99 -0.42 23.42
C LEU A 8 -29.47 -0.27 23.40
N ALA A 9 -28.74 -1.39 23.34
CA ALA A 9 -27.33 -1.37 23.01
C ALA A 9 -27.19 -0.81 21.59
N SER A 10 -26.53 0.35 21.45
CA SER A 10 -26.12 0.85 20.15
C SER A 10 -25.22 -0.20 19.49
N ALA A 11 -25.63 -0.74 18.35
CA ALA A 11 -24.76 -1.61 17.55
C ALA A 11 -23.47 -0.84 17.24
N ALA A 12 -22.32 -1.40 17.61
CA ALA A 12 -21.03 -0.87 17.18
C ALA A 12 -21.03 -0.83 15.65
N GLN A 13 -20.76 0.33 15.06
CA GLN A 13 -20.53 0.44 13.62
C GLN A 13 -19.35 -0.47 13.27
N ALA A 14 -19.55 -1.39 12.33
CA ALA A 14 -18.47 -2.17 11.78
C ALA A 14 -17.46 -1.20 11.16
N ALA A 15 -16.18 -1.31 11.53
CA ALA A 15 -15.14 -0.46 10.98
C ALA A 15 -15.13 -0.56 9.45
N THR A 16 -15.02 0.58 8.79
CA THR A 16 -15.07 0.70 7.33
C THR A 16 -13.86 1.44 6.82
N TRP A 17 -13.36 1.02 5.66
CA TRP A 17 -12.31 1.75 4.96
C TRP A 17 -12.82 3.11 4.48
N VAL A 18 -12.10 4.18 4.82
CA VAL A 18 -12.39 5.56 4.41
C VAL A 18 -11.25 6.09 3.54
N ASP A 19 -11.58 6.82 2.48
CA ASP A 19 -10.57 7.56 1.72
C ASP A 19 -10.21 8.86 2.43
N VAL A 20 -8.93 9.03 2.72
CA VAL A 20 -8.37 10.21 3.40
C VAL A 20 -7.37 10.96 2.52
N GLY A 21 -7.07 10.44 1.32
CA GLY A 21 -6.17 11.04 0.32
C GLY A 21 -6.93 11.62 -0.87
N PRO A 22 -6.26 12.23 -1.87
CA PRO A 22 -4.84 12.11 -2.24
C PRO A 22 -3.88 13.21 -1.72
N ALA A 23 -4.25 13.97 -0.68
CA ALA A 23 -3.46 15.12 -0.24
C ALA A 23 -2.09 14.74 0.39
N SER A 24 -1.13 15.68 0.41
CA SER A 24 0.18 15.56 1.08
C SER A 24 0.10 15.42 2.62
N GLY A 25 -1.12 15.47 3.17
CA GLY A 25 -1.44 15.19 4.55
C GLY A 25 -2.96 15.16 4.74
N PHE A 26 -3.40 14.52 5.82
CA PHE A 26 -4.82 14.30 6.13
C PHE A 26 -5.06 14.20 7.63
N LEU A 27 -6.33 14.34 8.04
CA LEU A 27 -6.74 14.23 9.44
C LEU A 27 -7.32 12.84 9.72
N ILE A 28 -6.74 12.13 10.68
CA ILE A 28 -7.32 10.88 11.23
C ILE A 28 -7.29 10.92 12.74
N ALA A 29 -8.40 10.53 13.38
CA ALA A 29 -8.53 10.50 14.84
C ALA A 29 -8.06 11.79 15.56
N GLY A 30 -8.24 12.96 14.93
CA GLY A 30 -7.82 14.26 15.46
C GLY A 30 -6.32 14.59 15.31
N SER A 31 -5.54 13.75 14.62
CA SER A 31 -4.13 13.99 14.33
C SER A 31 -3.90 14.36 12.86
N THR A 32 -3.03 15.33 12.62
CA THR A 32 -2.57 15.73 11.28
C THR A 32 -1.43 14.82 10.85
N VAL A 33 -1.72 13.91 9.93
CA VAL A 33 -0.74 13.02 9.34
C VAL A 33 -0.13 13.66 8.10
N THR A 34 1.19 13.61 7.98
CA THR A 34 1.92 14.00 6.76
C THR A 34 2.80 12.84 6.32
N TYR A 35 3.06 12.76 5.01
CA TYR A 35 3.91 11.71 4.45
C TYR A 35 4.66 12.15 3.20
N SER A 36 5.68 11.38 2.84
CA SER A 36 6.44 11.49 1.60
C SER A 36 6.83 10.08 1.13
N PRO A 37 6.91 9.78 -0.18
CA PRO A 37 6.58 10.64 -1.32
C PRO A 37 5.09 10.97 -1.37
N SER A 38 4.77 12.24 -1.63
CA SER A 38 3.39 12.71 -1.82
C SER A 38 3.25 13.48 -3.14
N PRO A 39 2.04 13.55 -3.72
CA PRO A 39 0.82 12.86 -3.31
C PRO A 39 0.82 11.37 -3.68
N ALA A 40 0.22 10.53 -2.83
CA ALA A 40 -0.28 9.23 -3.24
C ALA A 40 -1.57 9.42 -4.07
N MET A 41 -1.88 8.50 -4.99
CA MET A 41 -3.14 8.54 -5.76
C MET A 41 -4.35 8.32 -4.85
N GLN A 42 -4.22 7.42 -3.87
CA GLN A 42 -5.26 7.14 -2.87
C GLN A 42 -4.61 6.81 -1.54
N VAL A 43 -5.30 7.16 -0.45
CA VAL A 43 -4.90 6.72 0.89
C VAL A 43 -6.15 6.23 1.62
N LYS A 44 -6.17 4.95 1.99
CA LYS A 44 -7.27 4.34 2.72
C LYS A 44 -6.91 4.23 4.20
N TYR A 45 -7.84 4.61 5.06
CA TYR A 45 -7.74 4.49 6.51
C TYR A 45 -8.78 3.49 7.03
N TYR A 46 -8.35 2.61 7.93
CA TYR A 46 -9.21 1.70 8.68
C TYR A 46 -9.02 1.95 10.18
N ASP A 47 -10.12 2.19 10.90
CA ASP A 47 -10.14 2.73 12.25
C ASP A 47 -10.25 1.67 13.37
N ASP A 48 -10.15 0.39 13.01
CA ASP A 48 -10.14 -0.73 13.95
C ASP A 48 -9.03 -1.73 13.62
N ASN A 49 -8.81 -2.71 14.49
CA ASN A 49 -7.67 -3.60 14.42
C ASN A 49 -7.83 -4.66 13.32
N LEU A 50 -7.12 -4.49 12.21
CA LEU A 50 -6.97 -5.55 11.22
C LEU A 50 -6.13 -6.68 11.80
N VAL A 51 -6.75 -7.86 11.94
CA VAL A 51 -6.08 -9.08 12.37
C VAL A 51 -6.44 -10.24 11.45
N PRO A 52 -5.46 -11.01 10.96
CA PRO A 52 -4.03 -10.95 11.31
C PRO A 52 -3.21 -9.92 10.52
N GLN A 53 -2.05 -9.54 11.05
CA GLN A 53 -1.10 -8.55 10.49
C GLN A 53 0.03 -9.20 9.66
N SER A 54 -0.15 -10.45 9.22
CA SER A 54 0.84 -11.11 8.37
C SER A 54 0.85 -10.47 6.97
N PRO A 55 1.98 -10.47 6.24
CA PRO A 55 2.04 -9.90 4.90
C PRO A 55 0.97 -10.44 3.94
N ALA A 56 0.69 -11.75 3.99
CA ALA A 56 -0.34 -12.38 3.16
C ALA A 56 -1.77 -11.96 3.53
N ALA A 57 -2.05 -11.69 4.82
CA ALA A 57 -3.36 -11.21 5.24
C ALA A 57 -3.58 -9.76 4.81
N ILE A 58 -2.58 -8.90 5.00
CA ILE A 58 -2.62 -7.51 4.54
C ILE A 58 -2.79 -7.44 3.02
N GLN A 59 -2.11 -8.29 2.25
CA GLN A 59 -2.33 -8.42 0.80
C GLN A 59 -3.81 -8.67 0.47
N GLY A 60 -4.46 -9.59 1.19
CA GLY A 60 -5.89 -9.90 1.01
C GLY A 60 -6.79 -8.68 1.27
N TYR A 61 -6.51 -7.92 2.33
CA TYR A 61 -7.26 -6.69 2.63
C TYR A 61 -7.06 -5.61 1.55
N ILE A 62 -5.81 -5.42 1.07
CA ILE A 62 -5.52 -4.45 0.01
C ILE A 62 -6.23 -4.84 -1.29
N ASN A 63 -6.17 -6.11 -1.68
CA ASN A 63 -6.89 -6.62 -2.85
C ASN A 63 -8.40 -6.36 -2.73
N GLY A 64 -8.97 -6.53 -1.54
CA GLY A 64 -10.38 -6.25 -1.26
C GLY A 64 -10.74 -4.76 -1.36
N VAL A 65 -9.95 -3.87 -0.77
CA VAL A 65 -10.29 -2.43 -0.69
C VAL A 65 -10.00 -1.68 -2.00
N PHE A 66 -9.00 -2.11 -2.78
CA PHE A 66 -8.66 -1.48 -4.07
C PHE A 66 -9.14 -2.25 -5.30
N GLY A 67 -9.70 -3.46 -5.15
CA GLY A 67 -10.13 -4.29 -6.28
C GLY A 67 -8.97 -4.79 -7.13
N THR A 68 -7.81 -5.05 -6.51
CA THR A 68 -6.56 -5.40 -7.17
C THR A 68 -6.24 -6.88 -7.00
N SER A 69 -5.20 -7.36 -7.71
CA SER A 69 -4.68 -8.72 -7.58
C SER A 69 -3.17 -8.66 -7.35
N LEU A 70 -2.77 -8.14 -6.19
CA LEU A 70 -1.38 -8.07 -5.78
C LEU A 70 -0.81 -9.45 -5.51
N GLY A 71 0.48 -9.62 -5.79
CA GLY A 71 1.28 -10.77 -5.36
C GLY A 71 1.78 -10.64 -3.93
N ALA A 72 2.71 -11.52 -3.55
CA ALA A 72 3.35 -11.46 -2.23
C ALA A 72 4.06 -10.12 -1.99
N ALA A 73 4.19 -9.73 -0.71
CA ALA A 73 4.90 -8.51 -0.33
C ALA A 73 6.33 -8.50 -0.89
N VAL A 74 6.73 -7.38 -1.51
CA VAL A 74 8.10 -7.21 -2.03
C VAL A 74 9.09 -6.94 -0.91
N SER A 75 8.62 -6.31 0.17
CA SER A 75 9.38 -6.08 1.39
C SER A 75 8.43 -5.74 2.54
N TYR A 76 8.91 -5.90 3.76
CA TYR A 76 8.18 -5.54 4.97
C TYR A 76 9.13 -5.38 6.15
N CYS A 77 8.65 -4.76 7.22
CA CYS A 77 9.29 -4.78 8.54
C CYS A 77 8.23 -5.13 9.59
N ASP A 78 8.51 -6.10 10.47
CA ASP A 78 7.58 -6.52 11.53
C ASP A 78 7.54 -5.57 12.74
N ASN A 79 8.45 -4.61 12.80
CA ASN A 79 8.46 -3.52 13.75
C ASN A 79 8.65 -2.18 13.01
N ALA A 80 8.32 -1.05 13.66
CA ALA A 80 8.56 0.29 13.14
C ALA A 80 10.04 0.60 12.82
N THR A 81 10.98 -0.11 13.45
CA THR A 81 12.42 0.17 13.33
C THR A 81 13.28 -1.06 13.06
N SER A 82 12.68 -2.26 12.96
CA SER A 82 13.43 -3.52 12.83
C SER A 82 12.60 -4.65 12.23
N GLY A 83 13.21 -5.83 12.04
CA GLY A 83 12.55 -6.98 11.44
C GLY A 83 12.30 -6.80 9.94
N CYS A 84 13.13 -6.00 9.26
CA CYS A 84 12.99 -5.70 7.85
C CYS A 84 13.53 -6.81 6.94
N THR A 85 12.91 -7.00 5.79
CA THR A 85 13.26 -8.03 4.80
C THR A 85 13.79 -7.44 3.50
N ALA A 86 14.39 -8.27 2.65
CA ALA A 86 14.83 -7.90 1.30
C ALA A 86 15.74 -6.65 1.26
N GLY A 87 16.64 -6.48 2.25
CA GLY A 87 17.54 -5.32 2.32
C GLY A 87 16.87 -3.99 2.68
N THR A 88 15.60 -4.03 3.10
CA THR A 88 14.83 -2.87 3.53
C THR A 88 15.29 -2.38 4.89
N THR A 89 15.17 -1.08 5.14
CA THR A 89 15.42 -0.47 6.44
C THR A 89 14.23 0.35 6.90
N ALA A 90 14.08 0.49 8.21
CA ALA A 90 13.09 1.35 8.83
C ALA A 90 13.68 2.06 10.05
N GLY A 91 13.11 3.21 10.42
CA GLY A 91 13.63 4.00 11.52
C GLY A 91 12.59 4.95 12.11
N LEU A 92 12.93 5.50 13.27
CA LEU A 92 12.17 6.55 13.94
C LEU A 92 13.16 7.63 14.41
N SER A 93 12.98 8.86 13.94
CA SER A 93 13.79 10.00 14.37
C SER A 93 12.92 11.25 14.44
N GLY A 94 12.98 11.96 15.56
CA GLY A 94 12.23 13.21 15.75
C GLY A 94 10.70 13.06 15.58
N GLY A 95 10.13 11.90 15.91
CA GLY A 95 8.70 11.62 15.72
C GLY A 95 8.29 11.31 14.27
N VAL A 96 9.27 11.18 13.36
CA VAL A 96 9.07 10.78 11.97
C VAL A 96 9.49 9.34 11.80
N ASN A 97 8.54 8.50 11.37
CA ASN A 97 8.79 7.12 10.99
C ASN A 97 9.27 7.08 9.55
N SER A 98 10.26 6.22 9.25
CA SER A 98 10.81 6.05 7.91
C SER A 98 10.86 4.59 7.48
N PHE A 99 10.70 4.37 6.18
CA PHE A 99 10.77 3.06 5.53
C PHE A 99 11.45 3.19 4.17
N THR A 100 12.54 2.47 3.96
CA THR A 100 13.32 2.49 2.71
C THR A 100 13.39 1.07 2.15
N SER A 101 12.50 0.76 1.21
CA SER A 101 12.47 -0.55 0.53
C SER A 101 13.59 -0.65 -0.49
N ALA A 102 14.27 -1.81 -0.56
CA ALA A 102 15.23 -2.09 -1.63
C ALA A 102 14.57 -2.53 -2.94
N ALA A 103 13.26 -2.76 -2.95
CA ALA A 103 12.44 -3.04 -4.13
C ALA A 103 11.46 -1.90 -4.39
N ALA A 104 11.10 -1.67 -5.65
CA ALA A 104 10.03 -0.74 -5.99
C ALA A 104 8.67 -1.28 -5.52
N TYR A 105 7.76 -0.38 -5.15
CA TYR A 105 6.41 -0.71 -4.68
C TYR A 105 5.44 0.40 -5.06
N ASP A 106 4.17 0.07 -5.26
CA ASP A 106 3.09 1.04 -5.50
C ASP A 106 2.01 1.00 -4.42
N TYR A 107 2.04 0.00 -3.53
CA TYR A 107 1.26 -0.01 -2.30
C TYR A 107 2.16 -0.11 -1.07
N LEU A 108 1.82 0.65 -0.04
CA LEU A 108 2.42 0.54 1.28
C LEU A 108 1.31 0.54 2.32
N ALA A 109 1.22 -0.52 3.10
CA ALA A 109 0.39 -0.57 4.30
C ALA A 109 1.26 -0.29 5.53
N ILE A 110 0.73 0.52 6.44
CA ILE A 110 1.30 0.74 7.77
C ILE A 110 0.25 0.48 8.84
N HIS A 111 0.65 -0.28 9.84
CA HIS A 111 -0.16 -0.52 11.01
C HIS A 111 0.29 0.39 12.16
N PHE A 112 -0.63 0.99 12.90
CA PHE A 112 -0.32 1.83 14.06
C PHE A 112 -1.36 1.67 15.17
N GLY A 113 -0.93 1.18 16.33
CA GLY A 113 -1.82 0.90 17.46
C GLY A 113 -2.92 -0.11 17.12
N LYS A 114 -4.06 0.39 16.63
CA LYS A 114 -5.15 -0.44 16.08
C LYS A 114 -5.56 -0.02 14.66
N GLY A 115 -5.07 1.09 14.12
CA GLY A 115 -5.46 1.55 12.80
C GLY A 115 -4.55 1.01 11.71
N GLU A 116 -5.06 1.04 10.48
CA GLU A 116 -4.29 0.76 9.27
C GLU A 116 -4.39 1.93 8.29
N LEU A 117 -3.27 2.29 7.67
CA LEU A 117 -3.25 3.17 6.51
C LEU A 117 -2.66 2.41 5.33
N VAL A 118 -3.31 2.49 4.17
CA VAL A 118 -2.79 1.95 2.91
C VAL A 118 -2.66 3.06 1.89
N PHE A 119 -1.43 3.29 1.46
CA PHE A 119 -1.08 4.23 0.41
C PHE A 119 -1.01 3.49 -0.93
N HIS A 120 -1.56 4.11 -1.98
CA HIS A 120 -1.44 3.67 -3.37
C HIS A 120 -0.85 4.80 -4.19
N TRP A 121 0.25 4.58 -4.90
CA TRP A 121 0.81 5.52 -5.88
C TRP A 121 0.52 5.08 -7.31
N ALA A 122 0.25 6.06 -8.18
CA ALA A 122 -0.04 5.80 -9.60
C ALA A 122 1.16 5.22 -10.36
N ALA A 123 2.36 5.67 -9.98
CA ALA A 123 3.62 5.12 -10.44
C ALA A 123 4.34 4.50 -9.24
N PRO A 124 5.00 3.35 -9.40
CA PRO A 124 5.75 2.74 -8.31
C PRO A 124 6.78 3.71 -7.73
N VAL A 125 6.83 3.77 -6.41
CA VAL A 125 7.93 4.38 -5.67
C VAL A 125 9.20 3.58 -5.97
N ALA A 126 10.23 4.26 -6.45
CA ALA A 126 11.48 3.61 -6.84
C ALA A 126 12.20 2.99 -5.64
N ALA A 127 12.87 1.86 -5.87
CA ALA A 127 13.75 1.22 -4.90
C ALA A 127 14.76 2.21 -4.31
N GLY A 128 14.99 2.12 -3.00
CA GLY A 128 15.88 3.03 -2.27
C GLY A 128 15.27 4.39 -1.93
N THR A 129 14.06 4.69 -2.39
CA THR A 129 13.33 5.89 -1.96
C THR A 129 12.81 5.70 -0.54
N THR A 130 13.11 6.65 0.34
CA THR A 130 12.63 6.64 1.73
C THR A 130 11.22 7.21 1.81
N PHE A 131 10.26 6.36 2.18
CA PHE A 131 8.97 6.80 2.68
C PHE A 131 9.11 7.36 4.09
N THR A 132 8.39 8.43 4.38
CA THR A 132 8.27 8.99 5.72
C THR A 132 6.81 9.24 6.09
N VAL A 133 6.48 9.06 7.36
CA VAL A 133 5.18 9.42 7.92
C VAL A 133 5.35 10.03 9.31
N ALA A 134 4.63 11.11 9.57
CA ALA A 134 4.64 11.83 10.84
C ALA A 134 3.22 12.16 11.29
N GLY A 135 3.05 12.39 12.60
CA GLY A 135 1.77 12.81 13.16
C GLY A 135 0.71 11.71 13.24
N LEU A 136 1.12 10.44 13.26
CA LEU A 136 0.19 9.33 13.52
C LEU A 136 -0.43 9.45 14.93
N PRO A 137 -1.71 9.09 15.12
CA PRO A 137 -2.39 9.20 16.41
C PRO A 137 -1.88 8.17 17.45
N LYS A 138 -1.13 7.16 17.00
CA LYS A 138 -0.51 6.09 17.81
C LYS A 138 0.83 5.70 17.20
N ASP A 139 1.63 4.98 17.97
CA ASP A 139 2.92 4.48 17.51
C ASP A 139 2.76 3.50 16.35
N LEU A 140 3.63 3.64 15.36
CA LEU A 140 3.70 2.73 14.22
C LEU A 140 4.16 1.37 14.71
N SER A 141 3.59 0.32 14.13
CA SER A 141 3.82 -1.07 14.51
C SER A 141 4.58 -1.82 13.43
N ASN A 142 4.15 -1.76 12.16
CA ASN A 142 4.80 -2.51 11.08
C ASN A 142 4.54 -1.86 9.71
N TYR A 143 5.28 -2.33 8.70
CA TYR A 143 5.14 -1.94 7.29
C TYR A 143 4.96 -3.15 6.40
N ARG A 144 4.15 -3.02 5.33
CA ARG A 144 3.98 -4.04 4.27
C ARG A 144 3.98 -3.36 2.90
N ALA A 145 4.98 -3.62 2.07
CA ALA A 145 5.07 -3.06 0.72
C ALA A 145 4.71 -4.10 -0.35
N PHE A 146 3.95 -3.68 -1.34
CA PHE A 146 3.51 -4.53 -2.45
C PHE A 146 3.70 -3.80 -3.78
N ILE A 147 3.88 -4.59 -4.84
CA ILE A 147 3.94 -4.11 -6.22
C ILE A 147 2.76 -4.72 -6.99
N SER A 148 2.04 -3.93 -7.77
CA SER A 148 1.11 -4.47 -8.76
C SER A 148 1.87 -5.24 -9.83
N ALA A 149 1.27 -6.32 -10.33
CA ALA A 149 1.81 -7.03 -11.47
C ALA A 149 1.75 -6.10 -12.69
N VAL A 150 2.92 -5.69 -13.20
CA VAL A 150 3.02 -5.01 -14.47
C VAL A 150 2.83 -6.07 -15.57
N PRO A 151 1.84 -5.95 -16.48
CA PRO A 151 1.69 -6.88 -17.60
C PRO A 151 3.02 -7.00 -18.34
N GLU A 152 3.54 -8.22 -18.44
CA GLU A 152 4.99 -8.43 -18.41
C GLU A 152 5.76 -7.76 -19.57
N PRO A 153 7.04 -7.37 -19.31
CA PRO A 153 8.00 -6.99 -20.35
C PRO A 153 8.05 -7.98 -21.51
N GLU A 154 7.82 -9.25 -21.22
CA GLU A 154 7.82 -10.37 -22.17
C GLU A 154 6.68 -10.25 -23.18
N THR A 155 5.49 -9.81 -22.76
CA THR A 155 4.38 -9.55 -23.70
C THR A 155 4.73 -8.39 -24.63
N TYR A 156 5.41 -7.36 -24.13
CA TYR A 156 5.93 -6.29 -24.96
C TYR A 156 7.06 -6.77 -25.89
N ALA A 157 7.95 -7.64 -25.43
CA ALA A 157 8.99 -8.25 -26.25
C ALA A 157 8.39 -9.16 -27.34
N MET A 158 7.34 -9.92 -27.05
CA MET A 158 6.61 -10.75 -28.00
C MET A 158 5.82 -9.92 -29.01
N LEU A 159 5.24 -8.80 -28.58
CA LEU A 159 4.62 -7.82 -29.47
C LEU A 159 5.67 -7.23 -30.43
N LEU A 160 6.82 -6.79 -29.90
CA LEU A 160 7.92 -6.25 -30.70
C LEU A 160 8.53 -7.31 -31.63
N ALA A 161 8.68 -8.55 -31.17
CA ALA A 161 9.13 -9.67 -31.99
C ALA A 161 8.14 -9.97 -33.13
N GLY A 162 6.83 -9.97 -32.84
CA GLY A 162 5.78 -10.12 -33.83
C GLY A 162 5.81 -8.99 -34.87
N LEU A 163 5.93 -7.75 -34.43
CA LEU A 163 6.08 -6.58 -35.32
C LEU A 163 7.36 -6.64 -36.16
N GLY A 164 8.48 -7.09 -35.57
CA GLY A 164 9.74 -7.31 -36.26
C GLY A 164 9.64 -8.36 -37.36
N MET A 165 8.94 -9.47 -37.10
CA MET A 165 8.68 -10.52 -38.09
C MET A 165 7.82 -10.03 -39.25
N LEU A 166 6.77 -9.25 -38.97
CA LEU A 166 5.91 -8.65 -40.00
C LEU A 166 6.68 -7.65 -40.87
N GLY A 167 7.51 -6.80 -40.26
CA GLY A 167 8.38 -5.88 -40.99
C GLY A 167 9.39 -6.60 -41.89
N PHE A 168 9.97 -7.71 -41.41
CA PHE A 168 10.88 -8.54 -42.20
C PHE A 168 10.19 -9.17 -43.42
N LEU A 169 8.98 -9.71 -43.24
CA LEU A 169 8.18 -10.28 -44.34
C LEU A 169 7.76 -9.22 -45.37
N ALA A 170 7.38 -8.03 -44.91
CA ALA A 170 7.03 -6.91 -45.79
C ALA A 170 8.22 -6.45 -46.65
N ARG A 171 9.43 -6.37 -46.07
CA ARG A 171 10.66 -6.02 -46.81
C ARG A 171 10.98 -7.00 -47.94
N ARG A 172 10.72 -8.30 -47.74
CA ARG A 172 10.95 -9.32 -48.78
C ARG A 172 10.04 -9.14 -49.99
N ARG A 173 8.83 -8.61 -49.80
CA ARG A 173 7.83 -8.41 -50.87
C ARG A 173 8.04 -7.13 -51.68
N GLN A 174 8.87 -6.19 -51.20
CA GLN A 174 9.22 -4.96 -51.93
C GLN A 174 10.54 -5.06 -52.69
N GLY A 175 11.28 -6.16 -52.51
CA GLY A 175 12.47 -6.48 -53.30
C GLY A 175 12.16 -7.24 -54.59
N GLU A 176 10.88 -7.45 -54.89
CA GLU A 176 10.30 -7.89 -56.17
C GLU A 176 9.44 -6.75 -56.73
#